data_AF-A0A1A8W0H7-F1
#
_entry.id   AF-A0A1A8W0H7-F1
#
_cell.length_a   1.000
_cell.length_b   1.000
_cell.length_c   1.000
_cell.angle_alpha   90.00
_cell.angle_beta   90.00
_cell.angle_gamma   90.00
#
_symmetry.space_group_name_H-M   'P 1'
#
loop_
_entity.id
_entity.type
_entity.pdbx_description
1 polymer ?
#
loop_
_entity_poly.entity_id
_entity_poly.type
_entity_poly.pdbx_seq_one_letter_code
_entity_poly.pdbx_strand_id
1 'polypeptide(L)'
;MSTDIEQVVGKEDVDLNLKREISSIERELKNWFIKRRLNMELNHSLKKLFENYNFVGLSINGNIDVKDKMMWYDIVNGKPELEDTLSVDAKEYKSDQYNTLWEKSTIVDNPCRLVGSIYFRCLKSNYMLTQQDREHKCIHSFMNFNNCRKALKLQQASNIKNSLVRQNAEDNIAKALFERRSSLLDMVGAGARST
;
A
#
# COMPACT_ATOMS: atom_id res chain seq x y z
N MET A 1 -18.21 -35.84 57.03
CA MET A 1 -19.07 -35.94 55.83
C MET A 1 -19.66 -34.56 55.62
N SER A 2 -19.11 -33.79 54.68
CA SER A 2 -19.55 -32.43 54.38
C SER A 2 -20.54 -32.51 53.22
N THR A 3 -21.82 -32.35 53.52
CA THR A 3 -22.87 -32.20 52.52
C THR A 3 -23.10 -30.70 52.30
N ASP A 4 -22.26 -30.11 51.45
CA ASP A 4 -22.46 -28.79 50.82
C ASP A 4 -22.38 -28.93 49.30
N ILE A 5 -23.10 -29.93 48.75
CA ILE A 5 -22.91 -30.38 47.35
C ILE A 5 -23.78 -29.57 46.37
N GLU A 6 -24.82 -28.86 46.81
CA GLU A 6 -25.78 -28.22 45.89
C GLU A 6 -25.50 -26.74 45.56
N GLN A 7 -24.72 -26.01 46.38
CA GLN A 7 -24.37 -24.60 46.08
C GLN A 7 -23.01 -24.41 45.39
N VAL A 8 -22.13 -25.39 45.45
CA VAL A 8 -20.76 -25.31 44.89
C VAL A 8 -20.75 -25.47 43.38
N VAL A 9 -21.64 -26.32 42.84
CA VAL A 9 -21.72 -26.62 41.40
C VAL A 9 -22.03 -25.39 40.55
N GLY A 10 -22.86 -24.47 41.04
CA GLY A 10 -23.22 -23.25 40.31
C GLY A 10 -22.12 -22.18 40.26
N LYS A 11 -21.32 -22.03 41.33
CA LYS A 11 -20.23 -21.04 41.38
C LYS A 11 -18.99 -21.50 40.61
N GLU A 12 -18.64 -22.79 40.69
CA GLU A 12 -17.51 -23.36 39.96
C GLU A 12 -17.74 -23.36 38.43
N ASP A 13 -18.98 -23.65 37.98
CA ASP A 13 -19.32 -23.62 36.55
C ASP A 13 -19.29 -22.17 35.99
N VAL A 14 -19.73 -21.17 36.78
CA VAL A 14 -19.63 -19.75 36.38
C VAL A 14 -18.17 -19.31 36.27
N ASP A 15 -17.30 -19.67 37.22
CA ASP A 15 -15.86 -19.34 37.16
C ASP A 15 -15.15 -20.04 35.98
N LEU A 16 -15.50 -21.30 35.70
CA LEU A 16 -15.00 -22.02 34.53
C LEU A 16 -15.42 -21.35 33.20
N ASN A 17 -16.67 -20.90 33.10
CA ASN A 17 -17.17 -20.22 31.91
C ASN A 17 -16.53 -18.83 31.73
N LEU A 18 -16.31 -18.08 32.81
CA LEU A 18 -15.56 -16.82 32.78
C LEU A 18 -14.11 -17.02 32.32
N LYS A 19 -13.43 -18.05 32.81
CA LYS A 19 -12.06 -18.39 32.39
C LYS A 19 -11.97 -18.79 30.91
N ARG A 20 -12.96 -19.54 30.41
CA ARG A 20 -13.05 -19.90 28.98
C ARG A 20 -13.23 -18.66 28.11
N GLU A 21 -14.09 -17.74 28.52
CA GLU A 21 -14.33 -16.48 27.81
C GLU A 21 -13.06 -15.61 27.77
N ILE A 22 -12.38 -15.45 28.91
CA ILE A 22 -11.10 -14.72 29.00
C ILE A 22 -10.06 -15.36 28.06
N SER A 23 -9.95 -16.68 28.05
CA SER A 23 -9.01 -17.39 27.17
C SER A 23 -9.32 -17.18 25.68
N SER A 24 -10.61 -17.15 25.30
CA SER A 24 -11.00 -16.83 23.92
C SER A 24 -10.60 -15.41 23.53
N ILE A 25 -10.86 -14.43 24.40
CA ILE A 25 -10.49 -13.03 24.20
C ILE A 25 -8.97 -12.89 24.08
N GLU A 26 -8.19 -13.54 24.93
CA GLU A 26 -6.71 -13.51 24.87
C GLU A 26 -6.17 -14.08 23.57
N ARG A 27 -6.79 -15.15 23.04
CA ARG A 27 -6.42 -15.71 21.74
C ARG A 27 -6.69 -14.72 20.60
N GLU A 28 -7.83 -14.04 20.61
CA GLU A 28 -8.17 -13.02 19.61
C GLU A 28 -7.22 -11.82 19.66
N LEU A 29 -6.94 -11.30 20.86
CA LEU A 29 -5.97 -10.22 21.08
C LEU A 29 -4.56 -10.61 20.61
N LYS A 30 -4.12 -11.84 20.92
CA LYS A 30 -2.83 -12.37 20.48
C LYS A 30 -2.75 -12.44 18.95
N ASN A 31 -3.81 -12.93 18.29
CA ASN A 31 -3.85 -13.03 16.83
C ASN A 31 -3.78 -11.65 16.18
N TRP A 32 -4.56 -10.68 16.65
CA TRP A 32 -4.49 -9.29 16.19
C TRP A 32 -3.09 -8.71 16.36
N PHE A 33 -2.50 -8.86 17.55
CA PHE A 33 -1.18 -8.31 17.86
C PHE A 33 -0.07 -8.91 16.99
N ILE A 34 -0.04 -10.24 16.84
CA ILE A 34 0.97 -10.91 16.00
C ILE A 34 0.83 -10.45 14.54
N LYS A 35 -0.39 -10.43 14.01
CA LYS A 35 -0.66 -9.95 12.65
C LYS A 35 -0.20 -8.50 12.47
N ARG A 36 -0.48 -7.63 13.44
CA ARG A 36 -0.11 -6.21 13.41
C ARG A 36 1.41 -6.04 13.39
N ARG A 37 2.10 -6.73 14.29
CA ARG A 37 3.56 -6.66 14.43
C ARG A 37 4.28 -7.20 13.21
N LEU A 38 3.88 -8.38 12.71
CA LEU A 38 4.51 -9.00 11.54
C LEU A 38 4.36 -8.11 10.30
N ASN A 39 3.17 -7.56 10.07
CA ASN A 39 2.95 -6.64 8.94
C ASN A 39 3.76 -5.35 9.09
N MET A 40 3.92 -4.81 10.31
CA MET A 40 4.74 -3.63 10.54
C MET A 40 6.21 -3.90 10.24
N GLU A 41 6.78 -4.98 10.78
CA GLU A 41 8.18 -5.34 10.59
C GLU A 41 8.51 -5.63 9.12
N LEU A 42 7.63 -6.37 8.41
CA LEU A 42 7.78 -6.65 6.99
C LEU A 42 7.71 -5.39 6.13
N ASN A 43 6.73 -4.51 6.37
CA ASN A 43 6.64 -3.27 5.58
C ASN A 43 7.81 -2.32 5.88
N HIS A 44 8.31 -2.31 7.11
CA HIS A 44 9.48 -1.52 7.48
C HIS A 44 10.76 -2.06 6.82
N SER A 45 10.94 -3.38 6.75
CA SER A 45 12.08 -3.99 6.06
C SER A 45 12.03 -3.75 4.55
N LEU A 46 10.85 -3.86 3.93
CA LEU A 46 10.65 -3.51 2.52
C LEU A 46 10.96 -2.05 2.25
N LYS A 47 10.52 -1.12 3.11
CA LYS A 47 10.85 0.30 2.97
C LYS A 47 12.36 0.52 2.99
N LYS A 48 13.07 -0.06 3.95
CA LYS A 48 14.55 0.01 4.02
C LYS A 48 15.22 -0.58 2.79
N LEU A 49 14.71 -1.70 2.29
CA LEU A 49 15.20 -2.31 1.05
C LEU A 49 15.06 -1.33 -0.13
N PHE A 50 13.90 -0.71 -0.28
CA PHE A 50 13.65 0.26 -1.35
C PHE A 50 14.52 1.52 -1.23
N GLU A 51 14.75 2.01 -0.01
CA GLU A 51 15.65 3.14 0.25
C GLU A 51 17.11 2.78 -0.08
N ASN A 52 17.59 1.59 0.30
CA ASN A 52 18.95 1.14 0.04
C ASN A 52 19.28 1.01 -1.45
N TYR A 53 18.30 0.62 -2.27
CA TYR A 53 18.43 0.50 -3.72
C TYR A 53 17.91 1.73 -4.48
N ASN A 54 17.56 2.81 -3.78
CA ASN A 54 17.06 4.07 -4.34
C ASN A 54 15.86 3.90 -5.31
N PHE A 55 14.89 3.05 -4.93
CA PHE A 55 13.67 2.88 -5.71
C PHE A 55 12.78 4.12 -5.63
N VAL A 56 12.19 4.50 -6.77
CA VAL A 56 11.22 5.60 -6.85
C VAL A 56 9.92 5.11 -7.49
N GLY A 57 8.81 5.32 -6.78
CA GLY A 57 7.46 4.96 -7.23
C GLY A 57 6.66 6.17 -7.74
N LEU A 58 5.35 5.99 -7.85
CA LEU A 58 4.41 7.02 -8.32
C LEU A 58 4.35 8.28 -7.44
N SER A 59 4.74 8.17 -6.17
CA SER A 59 4.75 9.28 -5.20
C SER A 59 6.01 10.15 -5.23
N ILE A 60 7.05 9.76 -5.99
CA ILE A 60 8.29 10.52 -6.19
C ILE A 60 8.89 11.03 -4.85
N ASN A 61 9.08 10.12 -3.90
CA ASN A 61 9.53 10.40 -2.54
C ASN A 61 11.02 10.09 -2.28
N GLY A 62 11.77 9.74 -3.33
CA GLY A 62 13.19 9.40 -3.24
C GLY A 62 14.12 10.60 -3.48
N ASN A 63 15.35 10.51 -2.96
CA ASN A 63 16.41 11.46 -3.25
C ASN A 63 17.15 11.00 -4.53
N ILE A 64 16.64 11.44 -5.67
CA ILE A 64 17.19 11.15 -7.00
C ILE A 64 17.72 12.42 -7.64
N ASP A 65 18.63 12.26 -8.60
CA ASP A 65 19.13 13.37 -9.40
C ASP A 65 17.97 14.14 -10.06
N VAL A 66 18.15 15.45 -10.21
CA VAL A 66 17.09 16.34 -10.70
C VAL A 66 16.66 15.94 -12.11
N LYS A 67 17.59 15.50 -12.96
CA LYS A 67 17.29 15.04 -14.33
C LYS A 67 16.34 13.84 -14.31
N ASP A 68 16.69 12.81 -13.54
CA ASP A 68 15.90 11.58 -13.44
C ASP A 68 14.55 11.86 -12.78
N LYS A 69 14.52 12.79 -11.82
CA LYS A 69 13.29 13.24 -11.16
C LYS A 69 12.33 13.89 -12.14
N MET A 70 12.82 14.76 -13.01
CA MET A 70 11.98 15.43 -14.02
C MET A 70 11.49 14.43 -15.07
N MET A 71 12.35 13.54 -15.57
CA MET A 71 11.93 12.50 -16.50
C MET A 71 10.86 11.58 -15.91
N TRP A 72 11.05 11.13 -14.66
CA TRP A 72 10.06 10.31 -13.98
C TRP A 72 8.76 11.08 -13.70
N TYR A 73 8.88 12.37 -13.34
CA TYR A 73 7.74 13.26 -13.16
C TYR A 73 6.93 13.38 -14.46
N ASP A 74 7.55 13.50 -15.62
CA ASP A 74 6.83 13.59 -16.90
C ASP A 74 6.04 12.32 -17.20
N ILE A 75 6.63 11.16 -16.93
CA ILE A 75 5.97 9.85 -17.11
C ILE A 75 4.75 9.75 -16.19
N VAL A 76 4.92 10.08 -14.91
CA VAL A 76 3.91 9.86 -13.88
C VAL A 76 2.84 10.96 -13.83
N ASN A 77 3.24 12.23 -13.88
CA ASN A 77 2.38 13.41 -13.68
C ASN A 77 2.24 14.27 -14.93
N GLY A 78 3.33 14.48 -15.67
CA GLY A 78 3.40 15.40 -16.79
C GLY A 78 3.02 14.78 -18.13
N LYS A 79 3.62 15.27 -19.21
CA LYS A 79 3.54 14.68 -20.55
C LYS A 79 4.98 14.56 -21.04
N PRO A 80 5.48 13.34 -21.32
CA PRO A 80 6.82 13.19 -21.87
C PRO A 80 6.87 13.82 -23.25
N GLU A 81 7.66 14.88 -23.45
CA GLU A 81 7.76 15.62 -24.70
C GLU A 81 9.21 15.83 -25.13
N LEU A 82 9.38 16.16 -26.41
CA LEU A 82 10.67 16.49 -27.03
C LEU A 82 10.59 17.93 -27.52
N GLU A 83 11.32 18.82 -26.86
CA GLU A 83 11.29 20.26 -27.09
C GLU A 83 11.95 20.63 -28.41
N ASP A 84 11.39 21.62 -29.12
CA ASP A 84 11.92 22.03 -30.42
C ASP A 84 13.24 22.79 -30.35
N THR A 85 13.65 23.24 -29.16
CA THR A 85 14.96 23.84 -28.90
C THR A 85 16.11 22.83 -28.95
N LEU A 86 15.82 21.53 -28.86
CA LEU A 86 16.83 20.48 -28.89
C LEU A 86 17.28 20.18 -30.33
N SER A 87 18.56 19.84 -30.48
CA SER A 87 19.05 19.25 -31.74
C SER A 87 18.35 17.93 -32.02
N VAL A 88 18.36 17.51 -33.28
CA VAL A 88 17.80 16.23 -33.72
C VAL A 88 18.34 15.05 -32.90
N ASP A 89 19.67 14.99 -32.73
CA ASP A 89 20.34 13.94 -31.96
C ASP A 89 19.93 13.96 -30.48
N ALA A 90 19.76 15.16 -29.91
CA ALA A 90 19.30 15.31 -28.53
C ALA A 90 17.84 14.86 -28.35
N LYS A 91 16.97 15.11 -29.35
CA LYS A 91 15.59 14.58 -29.36
C LYS A 91 15.57 13.06 -29.43
N GLU A 92 16.40 12.46 -30.29
CA GLU A 92 16.54 11.01 -30.40
C GLU A 92 16.98 10.41 -29.06
N TYR A 93 18.07 10.94 -28.49
CA TYR A 93 18.58 10.50 -27.20
C TYR A 93 17.56 10.63 -26.08
N LYS A 94 16.84 11.75 -25.97
CA LYS A 94 15.80 11.94 -24.95
C LYS A 94 14.65 10.94 -25.12
N SER A 95 14.25 10.64 -26.36
CA SER A 95 13.22 9.63 -26.65
C SER A 95 13.65 8.22 -26.24
N ASP A 96 14.92 7.88 -26.45
CA ASP A 96 15.50 6.60 -26.05
C ASP A 96 15.62 6.46 -24.53
N GLN A 97 15.96 7.56 -23.84
CA GLN A 97 15.96 7.59 -22.38
C GLN A 97 14.56 7.34 -21.82
N TYR A 98 13.52 7.99 -22.35
CA TYR A 98 12.15 7.72 -21.92
C TYR A 98 11.73 6.26 -22.17
N ASN A 99 12.04 5.71 -23.35
CA ASN A 99 11.69 4.34 -23.66
C ASN A 99 12.43 3.35 -22.74
N THR A 100 13.75 3.54 -22.57
CA THR A 100 14.57 2.70 -21.67
C THR A 100 14.08 2.77 -20.23
N LEU A 101 13.77 3.97 -19.73
CA LEU A 101 13.24 4.17 -18.39
C LEU A 101 11.89 3.46 -18.25
N TRP A 102 10.97 3.63 -19.20
CA TRP A 102 9.67 2.97 -19.19
C TRP A 102 9.77 1.44 -19.19
N GLU A 103 10.64 0.88 -20.02
CA GLU A 103 10.90 -0.57 -20.09
C GLU A 103 11.48 -1.13 -18.80
N LYS A 104 12.36 -0.40 -18.12
CA LYS A 104 12.90 -0.81 -16.82
C LYS A 104 11.90 -0.63 -15.68
N SER A 105 10.98 0.32 -15.79
CA SER A 105 9.97 0.61 -14.75
C SER A 105 8.75 -0.30 -14.80
N THR A 106 8.55 -1.06 -15.88
CA THR A 106 7.31 -1.83 -16.08
C THR A 106 7.57 -3.25 -16.55
N ILE A 107 6.92 -4.21 -15.90
CA ILE A 107 6.88 -5.62 -16.33
C ILE A 107 5.71 -5.87 -17.28
N VAL A 108 5.68 -7.06 -17.89
CA VAL A 108 4.63 -7.48 -18.84
C VAL A 108 3.23 -7.42 -18.23
N ASP A 109 3.12 -7.74 -16.93
CA ASP A 109 1.85 -7.76 -16.21
C ASP A 109 1.35 -6.37 -15.79
N ASN A 110 2.14 -5.30 -15.99
CA ASN A 110 1.70 -3.95 -15.65
C ASN A 110 0.61 -3.50 -16.63
N PRO A 111 -0.59 -3.09 -16.15
CA PRO A 111 -1.71 -2.75 -17.03
C PRO A 111 -1.41 -1.56 -17.96
N CYS A 112 -0.48 -0.67 -17.56
CA CYS A 112 -0.10 0.47 -18.38
C CYS A 112 1.02 0.16 -19.37
N ARG A 113 1.68 -1.01 -19.27
CA ARG A 113 2.85 -1.37 -20.08
C ARG A 113 2.61 -1.15 -21.57
N LEU A 114 1.55 -1.76 -22.10
CA LEU A 114 1.22 -1.72 -23.52
C LEU A 114 0.93 -0.29 -24.00
N VAL A 115 0.02 0.41 -23.32
CA VAL A 115 -0.39 1.78 -23.71
C VAL A 115 0.76 2.78 -23.60
N GLY A 116 1.62 2.65 -22.59
CA GLY A 116 2.83 3.45 -22.45
C GLY A 116 3.84 3.17 -23.55
N SER A 117 4.12 1.89 -23.84
CA SER A 117 5.08 1.51 -24.90
C SER A 117 4.63 1.99 -26.28
N ILE A 118 3.33 2.00 -26.57
CA ILE A 118 2.79 2.58 -27.82
C ILE A 118 3.08 4.09 -27.88
N TYR A 119 2.89 4.81 -26.78
CA TYR A 119 3.18 6.25 -26.72
C TYR A 119 4.67 6.56 -26.89
N PHE A 120 5.55 5.88 -26.14
CA PHE A 120 7.00 6.10 -26.25
C PHE A 120 7.55 5.70 -27.61
N ARG A 121 7.01 4.65 -28.23
CA ARG A 121 7.30 4.31 -29.63
C ARG A 121 6.87 5.42 -30.58
N CYS A 122 5.70 6.02 -30.37
CA CYS A 122 5.25 7.16 -31.19
C CYS A 122 6.21 8.35 -31.10
N LEU A 123 6.68 8.69 -29.90
CA LEU A 123 7.70 9.74 -29.70
C LEU A 123 8.99 9.41 -30.45
N LYS A 124 9.50 8.18 -30.29
CA LYS A 124 10.73 7.71 -30.95
C LYS A 124 10.61 7.68 -32.47
N SER A 125 9.47 7.28 -33.04
CA SER A 125 9.29 7.26 -34.50
C SER A 125 9.09 8.66 -35.12
N ASN A 126 8.74 9.66 -34.31
CA ASN A 126 8.41 11.01 -34.79
C ASN A 126 9.31 12.08 -34.16
N TYR A 127 10.53 11.73 -33.72
CA TYR A 127 11.46 12.66 -33.05
C TYR A 127 11.87 13.86 -33.93
N MET A 128 11.95 13.65 -35.25
CA MET A 128 12.27 14.68 -36.26
C MET A 128 11.22 15.78 -36.42
N LEU A 129 9.98 15.52 -35.98
CA LEU A 129 8.88 16.47 -36.14
C LEU A 129 8.96 17.61 -35.11
N THR A 130 8.24 18.69 -35.40
CA THR A 130 7.94 19.75 -34.43
C THR A 130 7.06 19.20 -33.31
N GLN A 131 7.06 19.86 -32.15
CA GLN A 131 6.24 19.48 -31.01
C GLN A 131 4.74 19.43 -31.37
N GLN A 132 4.25 20.41 -32.15
CA GLN A 132 2.86 20.51 -32.56
C GLN A 132 2.44 19.35 -33.48
N ASP A 133 3.24 19.03 -34.50
CA ASP A 133 2.95 17.93 -35.41
C ASP A 133 3.02 16.56 -34.72
N ARG A 134 4.00 16.42 -33.81
CA ARG A 134 4.16 15.22 -32.99
C ARG A 134 2.97 15.03 -32.05
N GLU A 135 2.46 16.11 -31.47
CA GLU A 135 1.28 16.06 -30.61
C GLU A 135 0.07 15.55 -31.37
N HIS A 136 -0.24 16.11 -32.55
CA HIS A 136 -1.36 15.63 -33.36
C HIS A 136 -1.28 14.13 -33.69
N LYS A 137 -0.07 13.59 -33.89
CA LYS A 137 0.13 12.16 -34.15
C LYS A 137 0.04 11.28 -32.89
N CYS A 138 0.64 11.72 -31.78
CA CYS A 138 0.81 10.89 -30.59
C CYS A 138 -0.26 11.13 -29.50
N ILE A 139 -1.15 12.11 -29.66
CA ILE A 139 -2.13 12.49 -28.63
C ILE A 139 -3.06 11.35 -28.24
N HIS A 140 -3.54 10.55 -29.20
CA HIS A 140 -4.44 9.43 -28.90
C HIS A 140 -3.74 8.35 -28.05
N SER A 141 -2.50 8.02 -28.37
CA SER A 141 -1.68 7.11 -27.57
C SER A 141 -1.40 7.68 -26.19
N PHE A 142 -1.13 8.98 -26.09
CA PHE A 142 -0.94 9.67 -24.81
C PHE A 142 -2.20 9.63 -23.95
N MET A 143 -3.38 9.86 -24.51
CA MET A 143 -4.63 9.83 -23.76
C MET A 143 -4.87 8.46 -23.12
N ASN A 144 -4.62 7.37 -23.85
CA ASN A 144 -4.74 6.01 -23.32
C ASN A 144 -3.73 5.73 -22.21
N PHE A 145 -2.47 6.14 -22.40
CA PHE A 145 -1.45 6.07 -21.36
C PHE A 145 -1.85 6.90 -20.12
N ASN A 146 -2.36 8.11 -20.33
CA ASN A 146 -2.76 9.04 -19.28
C ASN A 146 -3.95 8.52 -18.45
N ASN A 147 -4.91 7.88 -19.11
CA ASN A 147 -6.04 7.27 -18.43
C ASN A 147 -5.58 6.11 -17.54
N CYS A 148 -4.66 5.27 -18.04
CA CYS A 148 -4.12 4.17 -17.25
C CYS A 148 -3.32 4.65 -16.03
N ARG A 149 -2.42 5.62 -16.18
CA ARG A 149 -1.64 6.14 -15.03
C ARG A 149 -2.53 6.83 -13.99
N LYS A 150 -3.61 7.51 -14.40
CA LYS A 150 -4.60 8.09 -13.49
C LYS A 150 -5.33 7.00 -12.70
N ALA A 151 -5.71 5.91 -13.37
CA ALA A 151 -6.34 4.77 -12.71
C ALA A 151 -5.41 4.12 -11.68
N LEU A 152 -4.12 3.95 -11.99
CA LEU A 152 -3.13 3.43 -11.02
C LEU A 152 -2.99 4.31 -9.77
N LYS A 153 -2.95 5.64 -9.94
CA LYS A 153 -2.92 6.56 -8.80
C LYS A 153 -4.18 6.51 -7.96
N LEU A 154 -5.34 6.41 -8.61
CA LEU A 154 -6.62 6.27 -7.92
C LEU A 154 -6.65 4.96 -7.11
N GLN A 155 -6.15 3.87 -7.70
CA GLN A 155 -6.02 2.58 -7.03
C GLN A 155 -5.08 2.68 -5.82
N GLN A 156 -3.92 3.34 -5.95
CA GLN A 156 -3.00 3.58 -4.84
C GLN A 156 -3.69 4.35 -3.70
N ALA A 157 -4.38 5.45 -4.01
CA ALA A 157 -5.09 6.24 -3.02
C ALA A 157 -6.22 5.45 -2.33
N SER A 158 -6.98 4.68 -3.09
CA SER A 158 -8.05 3.80 -2.58
C SER A 158 -7.49 2.71 -1.66
N ASN A 159 -6.40 2.06 -2.05
CA ASN A 159 -5.75 1.02 -1.23
C ASN A 159 -5.24 1.58 0.10
N ILE A 160 -4.66 2.79 0.10
CA ILE A 160 -4.22 3.46 1.33
C ILE A 160 -5.42 3.73 2.24
N LYS A 161 -6.49 4.33 1.70
CA LYS A 161 -7.70 4.64 2.46
C LYS A 161 -8.32 3.38 3.07
N ASN A 162 -8.51 2.33 2.28
CA ASN A 162 -9.12 1.08 2.73
C ASN A 162 -8.27 0.38 3.80
N SER A 163 -6.95 0.40 3.64
CA SER A 163 -6.02 -0.17 4.63
C SER A 163 -6.06 0.58 5.96
N LEU A 164 -6.15 1.92 5.93
CA LEU A 164 -6.30 2.74 7.14
C LEU A 164 -7.62 2.46 7.87
N VAL A 165 -8.73 2.41 7.13
CA VAL A 165 -10.05 2.11 7.70
C VAL A 165 -10.06 0.72 8.34
N ARG A 166 -9.55 -0.29 7.63
CA ARG A 166 -9.48 -1.66 8.14
C ARG A 166 -8.62 -1.75 9.40
N GLN A 167 -7.46 -1.10 9.39
CA GLN A 167 -6.56 -1.07 10.55
C GLN A 167 -7.25 -0.43 11.77
N ASN A 168 -7.88 0.73 11.59
CA ASN A 168 -8.59 1.41 12.67
C ASN A 168 -9.75 0.57 13.23
N ALA A 169 -10.49 -0.13 12.36
CA ALA A 169 -11.54 -1.04 12.80
C ALA A 169 -10.99 -2.22 13.62
N GLU A 170 -9.93 -2.87 13.14
CA GLU A 170 -9.25 -3.96 13.85
C GLU A 170 -8.71 -3.49 15.21
N ASP A 171 -8.11 -2.30 15.28
CA ASP A 171 -7.55 -1.73 16.52
C ASP A 171 -8.65 -1.35 17.53
N ASN A 172 -9.79 -0.81 17.07
CA ASN A 172 -10.94 -0.52 17.94
C ASN A 172 -11.59 -1.79 18.51
N ILE A 173 -11.71 -2.85 17.70
CA ILE A 173 -12.21 -4.16 18.17
C ILE A 173 -11.26 -4.73 19.22
N ALA A 174 -9.94 -4.67 18.99
CA ALA A 174 -8.96 -5.12 19.97
C ALA A 174 -9.03 -4.33 21.28
N LYS A 175 -9.22 -3.01 21.21
CA LYS A 175 -9.41 -2.18 22.41
C LYS A 175 -10.66 -2.59 23.20
N ALA A 176 -11.79 -2.79 22.53
CA ALA A 176 -13.03 -3.21 23.18
C ALA A 176 -12.90 -4.61 23.83
N LEU A 177 -12.20 -5.53 23.16
CA LEU A 177 -11.88 -6.86 23.71
C LEU A 177 -11.00 -6.76 24.96
N PHE A 178 -10.03 -5.84 24.97
CA PHE A 178 -9.17 -5.60 26.13
C PHE A 178 -9.95 -5.03 27.32
N GLU A 179 -10.84 -4.05 27.09
CA GLU A 179 -11.72 -3.50 28.12
C GLU A 179 -12.67 -4.56 28.69
N ARG A 180 -13.27 -5.39 27.83
CA ARG A 180 -14.09 -6.54 28.24
C ARG A 180 -13.30 -7.52 29.10
N ARG A 181 -12.08 -7.90 28.68
CA ARG A 181 -11.18 -8.76 29.46
C ARG A 181 -10.91 -8.19 30.85
N SER A 182 -10.66 -6.88 30.95
CA SER A 182 -10.46 -6.23 32.25
C SER A 182 -11.68 -6.41 33.16
N SER A 183 -12.89 -6.16 32.64
CA SER A 183 -14.11 -6.34 33.44
C SER A 183 -14.33 -7.79 33.89
N LEU A 184 -14.03 -8.77 33.03
CA LEU A 184 -14.18 -10.19 33.37
C LEU A 184 -13.16 -10.63 34.43
N LEU A 185 -11.94 -10.09 34.38
CA LEU A 185 -10.93 -10.34 35.41
C LEU A 185 -11.33 -9.73 36.75
N ASP A 186 -11.93 -8.53 36.75
CA ASP A 186 -12.46 -7.93 37.97
C ASP A 186 -13.59 -8.78 38.59
N MET A 187 -14.45 -9.38 37.77
CA MET A 187 -15.51 -10.30 38.24
C MET A 187 -14.92 -11.58 38.87
N VAL A 188 -13.91 -12.18 38.23
CA VAL A 188 -13.20 -13.36 38.78
C VAL A 188 -12.48 -13.00 40.09
N GLY A 189 -11.82 -11.82 40.13
CA GLY A 189 -11.09 -11.33 41.30
C GLY A 189 -11.99 -10.90 42.47
N ALA A 190 -13.20 -10.38 42.20
CA ALA A 190 -14.19 -10.05 43.22
C ALA A 190 -14.83 -11.31 43.83
N GLY A 191 -15.09 -12.35 43.02
CA GLY A 191 -15.55 -13.65 43.50
C GLY A 191 -14.59 -14.28 44.53
N ALA A 192 -13.28 -14.17 44.29
CA ALA A 192 -12.23 -14.67 45.18
C ALA A 192 -12.04 -13.88 46.49
N ARG A 193 -12.56 -12.64 46.59
CA ARG A 193 -12.51 -11.82 47.82
C ARG A 193 -13.77 -11.92 48.68
N SER A 194 -14.79 -12.63 48.21
CA SER A 194 -16.08 -12.80 48.89
C SER A 194 -16.21 -14.12 49.67
N THR A 195 -15.11 -14.87 49.77
CA THR A 195 -14.91 -16.10 50.57
C THR A 195 -13.80 -15.86 51.57
#